data_AF-A0A497MX96-F1
#
_entry.id   AF-A0A497MX96-F1
#
_cell.length_a   1.000
_cell.length_b   1.000
_cell.length_c   1.000
_cell.angle_alpha   90.00
_cell.angle_beta   90.00
_cell.angle_gamma   90.00
#
_symmetry.space_group_name_H-M   'P 1'
#
loop_
_entity.id
_entity.type
_entity.pdbx_description
1 polymer ?
#
loop_
_entity_poly.entity_id
_entity_poly.type
_entity_poly.pdbx_seq_one_letter_code
_entity_poly.pdbx_strand_id
1 'polypeptide(L)'
;MGYIRCFREAVKRSLNEVRQIEVAAGLMHIIFGFISYWITVSVSLEAYLPFLLGAALLSNLISFLIASLLSSIVAFSAFKRGWNPDNFVIPFITSLSDTVATLSLLSAATILRTIGAG
;
A
#
# COMPACT_ATOMS: atom_id res chain seq x y z
N MET A 1 -11.38 -15.97 31.76
CA MET A 1 -12.00 -14.94 30.88
C MET A 1 -11.10 -13.73 30.55
N GLY A 2 -9.93 -13.52 31.19
CA GLY A 2 -9.05 -12.38 30.90
C GLY A 2 -8.36 -12.38 29.53
N TYR A 3 -7.94 -13.55 29.05
CA TYR A 3 -7.21 -13.70 27.76
C TYR A 3 -8.03 -13.26 26.54
N ILE A 4 -9.34 -13.53 26.52
CA ILE A 4 -10.22 -13.17 25.39
C ILE A 4 -10.44 -11.65 25.31
N ARG A 5 -10.54 -10.96 26.45
CA ARG A 5 -10.62 -9.50 26.49
C ARG A 5 -9.31 -8.87 26.02
N CYS A 6 -8.18 -9.41 26.47
CA CYS A 6 -6.86 -8.93 26.06
C CYS A 6 -6.64 -9.07 24.54
N PHE A 7 -7.00 -10.21 23.96
CA PHE A 7 -6.91 -10.43 22.51
C PHE A 7 -7.81 -9.46 21.73
N ARG A 8 -9.06 -9.27 22.15
CA ARG A 8 -10.00 -8.34 21.48
C ARG A 8 -9.49 -6.90 21.49
N GLU A 9 -8.97 -6.44 22.62
CA GLU A 9 -8.42 -5.08 22.71
C GLU A 9 -7.14 -4.93 21.87
N ALA A 10 -6.29 -5.96 21.81
CA ALA A 10 -5.11 -5.97 20.95
C ALA A 10 -5.48 -5.87 19.46
N VAL A 11 -6.42 -6.69 18.99
CA VAL A 11 -6.92 -6.65 17.60
C VAL A 11 -7.55 -5.29 17.29
N LYS A 12 -8.40 -4.78 18.19
CA LYS A 12 -9.06 -3.48 18.01
C LYS A 12 -8.04 -2.34 17.91
N ARG A 13 -6.99 -2.38 18.71
CA ARG A 13 -5.90 -1.40 18.67
C ARG A 13 -5.16 -1.45 17.32
N SER A 14 -4.76 -2.64 16.88
CA SER A 14 -4.08 -2.81 15.59
C SER A 14 -4.94 -2.33 14.42
N LEU A 15 -6.24 -2.64 14.41
CA LEU A 15 -7.16 -2.15 13.38
C LEU A 15 -7.28 -0.62 13.38
N ASN A 16 -7.28 0.01 14.56
CA ASN A 16 -7.32 1.47 14.65
C ASN A 16 -6.04 2.11 14.11
N GLU A 17 -4.88 1.52 14.41
CA GLU A 17 -3.57 1.98 13.90
C GLU A 17 -3.50 1.83 12.38
N VAL A 18 -3.88 0.65 11.85
CA VAL A 18 -3.98 0.40 10.40
C VAL A 18 -4.92 1.39 9.71
N ARG A 19 -6.10 1.63 10.30
CA ARG A 19 -7.07 2.59 9.75
C ARG A 19 -6.49 4.00 9.67
N GLN A 20 -5.76 4.45 10.69
CA GLN A 20 -5.16 5.78 10.70
C GLN A 20 -4.08 5.91 9.62
N ILE A 21 -3.24 4.88 9.46
CA ILE A 21 -2.21 4.82 8.41
C ILE A 21 -2.86 4.87 7.03
N GLU A 22 -3.88 4.06 6.80
CA GLU A 22 -4.53 3.97 5.49
C GLU A 22 -5.30 5.25 5.12
N VAL A 23 -5.94 5.90 6.09
CA VAL A 23 -6.58 7.21 5.85
C VAL A 23 -5.54 8.26 5.47
N ALA A 24 -4.40 8.31 6.16
CA ALA A 24 -3.32 9.22 5.81
C ALA A 24 -2.72 8.91 4.44
N ALA A 25 -2.48 7.63 4.14
CA ALA A 25 -1.96 7.17 2.86
C ALA A 25 -2.93 7.49 1.70
N GLY A 26 -4.23 7.29 1.91
CA GLY A 26 -5.26 7.64 0.94
C GLY A 26 -5.29 9.14 0.63
N LEU A 27 -5.17 10.01 1.65
CA LEU A 27 -5.05 11.45 1.44
C LEU A 27 -3.81 11.82 0.62
N MET A 28 -2.67 11.19 0.89
CA MET A 28 -1.45 11.40 0.10
C MET A 28 -1.62 10.94 -1.36
N HIS A 29 -2.29 9.82 -1.59
CA HIS A 29 -2.53 9.32 -2.95
C HIS A 29 -3.54 10.16 -3.73
N ILE A 30 -4.50 10.81 -3.06
CA ILE A 30 -5.35 11.84 -3.68
C ILE A 30 -4.47 12.98 -4.20
N ILE A 31 -3.55 13.48 -3.37
CA ILE A 31 -2.61 14.54 -3.76
C ILE A 31 -1.75 14.07 -4.94
N PHE A 32 -1.21 12.85 -4.91
CA PHE A 32 -0.44 12.30 -6.03
C PHE A 32 -1.26 12.17 -7.32
N GLY A 33 -2.54 11.79 -7.24
CA GLY A 33 -3.44 11.76 -8.38
C GLY A 33 -3.62 13.14 -9.02
N PHE A 34 -3.81 14.19 -8.20
CA PHE A 34 -3.89 15.57 -8.70
C PHE A 34 -2.56 16.06 -9.29
N ILE A 35 -1.44 15.80 -8.62
CA ILE A 35 -0.11 16.16 -9.13
C ILE A 35 0.15 15.46 -10.47
N SER A 36 -0.17 14.17 -10.57
CA SER A 36 -0.05 13.42 -11.81
C SER A 36 -0.88 14.04 -12.92
N TYR A 37 -2.15 14.41 -12.65
CA TYR A 37 -2.99 15.09 -13.62
C TYR A 37 -2.39 16.42 -14.11
N TRP A 38 -1.92 17.25 -13.17
CA TRP A 38 -1.27 18.52 -13.49
C TRP A 38 -0.03 18.36 -14.36
N ILE A 39 0.81 17.36 -14.06
CA ILE A 39 2.01 17.06 -14.86
C ILE A 39 1.60 16.61 -16.26
N THR A 40 0.63 15.71 -16.40
CA THR A 40 0.19 15.19 -17.70
C THR A 40 -0.38 16.30 -18.59
N VAL A 41 -1.22 17.18 -18.04
CA VAL A 41 -1.77 18.34 -18.77
C VAL A 41 -0.66 19.32 -19.17
N SER A 42 0.33 19.55 -18.31
CA SER A 42 1.45 20.46 -18.59
C SER A 42 2.31 20.00 -19.77
N VAL A 43 2.35 18.70 -20.04
CA VAL A 43 3.07 18.08 -21.18
C VAL A 43 2.17 17.96 -22.42
N SER A 44 0.95 18.52 -22.40
CA SER A 44 -0.04 18.44 -23.48
C SER A 44 -0.46 17.00 -23.84
N LEU A 45 -0.44 16.10 -22.87
CA LEU A 45 -0.94 14.73 -23.01
C LEU A 45 -2.42 14.66 -22.60
N GLU A 46 -3.15 13.72 -23.19
CA GLU A 46 -4.53 13.44 -22.78
C GLU A 46 -4.55 12.92 -21.33
N ALA A 47 -5.27 13.62 -20.47
CA ALA A 47 -5.34 13.33 -19.04
C ALA A 47 -6.79 13.15 -18.60
N TYR A 48 -7.09 11.99 -18.03
CA TYR A 48 -8.39 11.71 -17.43
C TYR A 48 -8.26 11.64 -15.91
N LEU A 49 -8.77 12.66 -15.22
CA LEU A 49 -8.63 12.81 -13.77
C LEU A 49 -9.18 11.59 -12.97
N PRO A 50 -10.37 11.03 -13.29
CA PRO A 50 -10.89 9.87 -12.57
C PRO A 50 -10.00 8.63 -12.73
N PHE A 51 -9.34 8.46 -13.89
CA PHE A 51 -8.40 7.37 -14.11
C PHE A 51 -7.15 7.53 -13.24
N LEU A 52 -6.53 8.71 -13.24
CA LEU A 52 -5.29 8.94 -12.47
C LEU A 52 -5.53 8.86 -10.97
N LEU A 53 -6.65 9.43 -10.50
CA LEU A 53 -7.03 9.38 -9.09
C LEU A 53 -7.40 7.94 -8.67
N GLY A 54 -8.16 7.24 -9.52
CA GLY A 54 -8.53 5.84 -9.30
C GLY A 54 -7.31 4.93 -9.29
N ALA A 55 -6.36 5.13 -10.21
CA ALA A 55 -5.12 4.35 -10.28
C ALA A 55 -4.28 4.55 -9.01
N ALA A 56 -4.12 5.79 -8.54
CA ALA A 56 -3.35 6.09 -7.32
C ALA A 56 -4.00 5.49 -6.05
N LEU A 57 -5.32 5.60 -5.91
CA LEU A 57 -6.03 5.05 -4.75
C LEU A 57 -6.05 3.52 -4.76
N LEU A 58 -6.32 2.92 -5.92
CA LEU A 58 -6.37 1.47 -6.06
C LEU A 58 -4.98 0.86 -5.90
N SER A 59 -3.92 1.52 -6.39
CA SER A 59 -2.55 1.07 -6.18
C SER A 59 -2.15 1.10 -4.71
N ASN A 60 -2.56 2.14 -3.96
CA ASN A 60 -2.32 2.21 -2.51
C ASN A 60 -2.95 1.01 -1.80
N LEU A 61 -4.23 0.75 -2.08
CA LEU A 61 -4.98 -0.31 -1.41
C LEU A 61 -4.39 -1.69 -1.69
N ILE A 62 -4.07 -1.99 -2.95
CA ILE A 62 -3.44 -3.27 -3.34
C ILE A 62 -2.06 -3.39 -2.68
N SER A 63 -1.25 -2.33 -2.76
CA SER A 63 0.11 -2.34 -2.21
C SER A 63 0.09 -2.53 -0.70
N PHE A 64 -0.76 -1.80 0.02
CA PHE A 64 -0.89 -1.89 1.47
C PHE A 64 -1.24 -3.32 1.92
N LEU A 65 -2.24 -3.93 1.30
CA LEU A 65 -2.68 -5.29 1.65
C LEU A 65 -1.57 -6.33 1.44
N ILE A 66 -0.90 -6.28 0.29
CA ILE A 66 0.14 -7.24 -0.06
C ILE A 66 1.40 -7.00 0.79
N ALA A 67 1.86 -5.76 0.90
CA ALA A 67 3.07 -5.42 1.66
C ALA A 67 2.91 -5.69 3.16
N SER A 68 1.75 -5.43 3.76
CA SER A 68 1.47 -5.74 5.17
C SER A 68 1.54 -7.25 5.45
N LEU A 69 0.94 -8.06 4.56
CA LEU A 69 0.98 -9.52 4.67
C LEU A 69 2.40 -10.06 4.53
N LEU A 70 3.12 -9.61 3.49
CA LEU A 70 4.49 -10.03 3.23
C LEU A 70 5.44 -9.60 4.36
N SER A 71 5.32 -8.37 4.85
CA SER A 71 6.10 -7.88 5.99
C SER A 71 5.88 -8.73 7.23
N SER A 72 4.62 -9.12 7.52
CA SER A 72 4.29 -10.01 8.63
C SER A 72 4.92 -11.40 8.49
N ILE A 73 4.88 -11.99 7.28
CA ILE A 73 5.51 -13.29 6.98
C ILE A 73 7.02 -13.21 7.14
N VAL A 74 7.65 -12.17 6.59
CA VAL A 74 9.09 -11.98 6.66
C VAL A 74 9.54 -11.75 8.10
N ALA A 75 8.85 -10.90 8.85
CA ALA A 75 9.17 -10.63 10.26
C ALA A 75 9.10 -11.92 11.09
N PHE A 76 8.06 -12.74 10.92
CA PHE A 76 7.92 -14.01 11.62
C PHE A 76 9.00 -15.02 11.21
N SER A 77 9.34 -15.09 9.91
CA SER A 77 10.37 -15.99 9.39
C SER A 77 11.77 -15.60 9.89
N ALA A 78 12.07 -14.30 9.90
CA ALA A 78 13.31 -13.75 10.43
C ALA A 78 13.46 -14.00 11.92
N PHE A 79 12.38 -13.82 12.69
CA PHE A 79 12.34 -14.13 14.12
C PHE A 79 12.67 -15.61 14.38
N LYS A 80 12.08 -16.54 13.63
CA LYS A 80 12.37 -17.98 13.75
C LYS A 80 13.82 -18.34 13.43
N ARG A 81 14.47 -17.59 12.55
CA ARG A 81 15.84 -17.85 12.07
C ARG A 81 16.91 -17.08 12.84
N GLY A 82 16.52 -16.21 13.78
CA GLY A 82 17.45 -15.37 14.54
C GLY A 82 18.21 -14.37 13.68
N TRP A 83 17.67 -13.98 12.52
CA TRP A 83 18.32 -13.04 11.61
C TRP A 83 18.33 -11.63 12.20
N ASN A 84 19.48 -10.94 12.10
CA ASN A 84 19.59 -9.56 12.53
C ASN A 84 18.73 -8.67 11.62
N PRO A 85 17.74 -7.94 12.16
CA PRO A 85 16.83 -7.13 11.37
C PRO A 85 17.54 -6.07 10.52
N ASP A 86 18.60 -5.47 11.04
CA ASP A 86 19.25 -4.33 10.40
C ASP A 86 20.05 -4.72 9.16
N ASN A 87 20.65 -5.92 9.16
CA ASN A 87 21.49 -6.39 8.07
C ASN A 87 20.73 -7.17 6.99
N PHE A 88 19.56 -7.72 7.31
CA PHE A 88 18.83 -8.60 6.39
C PHE A 88 17.35 -8.23 6.24
N VAL A 89 16.63 -8.08 7.36
CA VAL A 89 15.17 -7.97 7.33
C VAL A 89 14.73 -6.63 6.76
N ILE A 90 15.33 -5.52 7.19
CA ILE A 90 14.97 -4.18 6.72
C ILE A 90 15.26 -4.03 5.22
N PRO A 91 16.48 -4.32 4.70
CA PRO A 91 16.74 -4.24 3.26
C PRO A 91 15.81 -5.13 2.43
N PHE A 92 15.49 -6.32 2.94
CA PHE A 92 14.62 -7.27 2.26
C PHE A 92 13.15 -6.81 2.21
N ILE A 93 12.59 -6.35 3.34
CA ILE A 93 11.21 -5.87 3.40
C ILE A 93 11.03 -4.63 2.53
N THR A 94 11.98 -3.68 2.57
CA THR A 94 11.90 -2.46 1.74
C THR A 94 11.92 -2.80 0.25
N SER A 95 12.86 -3.64 -0.21
CA SER A 95 12.92 -4.06 -1.61
C SER A 95 11.67 -4.81 -2.06
N LEU A 96 11.11 -5.65 -1.19
CA LEU A 96 9.86 -6.36 -1.46
C LEU A 96 8.68 -5.38 -1.54
N SER A 97 8.63 -4.39 -0.65
CA SER A 97 7.62 -3.34 -0.65
C SER A 97 7.68 -2.50 -1.92
N ASP A 98 8.87 -2.13 -2.40
CA ASP A 98 9.05 -1.35 -3.63
C ASP A 98 8.59 -2.14 -4.87
N THR A 99 8.91 -3.43 -4.91
CA THR A 99 8.46 -4.35 -5.96
C THR A 99 6.93 -4.45 -5.96
N VAL A 100 6.33 -4.63 -4.77
CA VAL A 100 4.88 -4.71 -4.60
C VAL A 100 4.21 -3.40 -4.99
N ALA A 101 4.75 -2.24 -4.60
CA ALA A 101 4.20 -0.94 -4.97
C ALA A 101 4.19 -0.75 -6.50
N THR A 102 5.29 -1.12 -7.17
CA THR A 102 5.42 -1.04 -8.64
C THR A 102 4.40 -1.93 -9.34
N LEU A 103 4.26 -3.19 -8.90
CA LEU A 103 3.29 -4.13 -9.45
C LEU A 103 1.84 -3.72 -9.14
N SER A 104 1.60 -3.12 -7.97
CA SER A 104 0.29 -2.62 -7.56
C SER A 104 -0.17 -1.45 -8.43
N LEU A 105 0.74 -0.55 -8.79
CA LEU A 105 0.43 0.53 -9.73
C LEU A 105 0.11 0.00 -11.13
N LEU A 106 0.91 -0.94 -11.64
CA LEU A 106 0.68 -1.54 -12.95
C LEU A 106 -0.65 -2.29 -13.01
N SER A 107 -0.96 -3.08 -11.98
CA SER A 107 -2.23 -3.81 -11.88
C SER A 107 -3.42 -2.86 -11.75
N ALA A 108 -3.33 -1.83 -10.90
CA ALA A 108 -4.38 -0.83 -10.76
C ALA A 108 -4.70 -0.14 -12.09
N ALA A 109 -3.68 0.33 -12.81
CA ALA A 109 -3.85 0.95 -14.12
C ALA A 109 -4.46 0.00 -15.15
N THR A 110 -4.04 -1.27 -15.15
CA THR A 110 -4.57 -2.29 -16.06
C THR A 110 -6.05 -2.56 -15.78
N ILE A 111 -6.42 -2.77 -14.51
CA ILE A 111 -7.80 -3.02 -14.08
C ILE A 111 -8.70 -1.86 -14.51
N LEU A 112 -8.30 -0.62 -14.20
CA LEU A 112 -9.09 0.57 -14.52
C LEU A 112 -9.29 0.74 -16.03
N ARG A 113 -8.25 0.44 -16.82
CA ARG A 113 -8.32 0.44 -18.29
C ARG A 113 -9.28 -0.62 -18.81
N THR A 114 -9.28 -1.84 -18.25
CA THR A 114 -10.20 -2.90 -18.67
C THR A 114 -11.68 -2.59 -18.37
N ILE A 115 -11.94 -1.77 -17.34
CA ILE A 115 -13.30 -1.38 -16.95
C ILE A 115 -13.82 -0.22 -17.83
N GLY A 116 -13.01 0.32 -18.75
CA GLY A 116 -13.38 1.45 -19.61
C GLY A 116 -13.39 2.78 -18.86
N ALA A 117 -12.70 2.86 -17.73
CA ALA A 117 -12.59 4.08 -16.93
C ALA A 117 -11.41 4.98 -17.37
N GLY A 118 -10.98 4.89 -18.63
CA GLY A 118 -9.86 5.65 -19.19
C GLY A 118 -9.91 5.71 -20.71
#